data_AF-A0A7C5WDQ7-F1
#
_entry.id   AF-A0A7C5WDQ7-F1
#
_cell.length_a   1.000
_cell.length_b   1.000
_cell.length_c   1.000
_cell.angle_alpha   90.00
_cell.angle_beta   90.00
_cell.angle_gamma   90.00
#
_symmetry.space_group_name_H-M   'P 1'
#
loop_
_entity.id
_entity.type
_entity.pdbx_description
1 polymer ?
#
loop_
_entity_poly.entity_id
_entity_poly.type
_entity_poly.pdbx_seq_one_letter_code
_entity_poly.pdbx_strand_id
1 'polypeptide(L)'
;DFPKPYNLIKVGDSTYMPGPGSGPQDIQASVAPGTLEGSNVRVVHEMIEMIETMREFEAYQKMIRAFDESSRKATNEIGRI
;
A
#
# COMPACT_ATOMS: atom_id res chain seq x y z
N ASP A 1 -21.55 14.51 10.15
CA ASP A 1 -20.74 14.11 8.97
C ASP A 1 -19.73 15.22 8.65
N PHE A 2 -18.86 15.03 7.67
CA PHE A 2 -17.93 16.04 7.16
C PHE A 2 -18.18 16.27 5.67
N PRO A 3 -17.85 17.46 5.13
CA PRO A 3 -18.02 17.73 3.70
C PRO A 3 -17.18 16.78 2.84
N LYS A 4 -17.78 16.26 1.76
CA LYS A 4 -17.10 15.42 0.77
C LYS A 4 -16.47 16.30 -0.32
N PRO A 5 -15.28 15.95 -0.86
CA PRO A 5 -14.44 14.81 -0.51
C PRO A 5 -13.85 14.92 0.90
N TYR A 6 -13.83 13.81 1.64
CA TYR A 6 -13.39 13.80 3.03
C TYR A 6 -11.92 14.22 3.16
N ASN A 7 -11.69 15.42 3.67
CA ASN A 7 -10.35 15.92 3.96
C ASN A 7 -10.03 15.70 5.44
N LEU A 8 -9.95 14.42 5.84
CA LEU A 8 -9.65 14.01 7.21
C LEU A 8 -8.19 13.58 7.33
N ILE A 9 -7.52 14.05 8.37
CA ILE A 9 -6.13 13.73 8.67
C ILE A 9 -6.11 12.64 9.73
N LYS A 10 -5.39 11.53 9.48
CA LYS A 10 -5.20 10.47 10.45
C LYS A 10 -4.21 10.93 11.53
N VAL A 11 -4.60 10.88 12.80
CA VAL A 11 -3.79 11.39 13.92
C VAL A 11 -3.23 10.27 14.79
N GLY A 12 -3.83 9.08 14.74
CA GLY A 12 -3.36 7.87 15.43
C GLY A 12 -4.46 6.82 15.50
N ASP A 13 -4.09 5.54 15.60
CA ASP A 13 -5.02 4.40 15.68
C ASP A 13 -6.18 4.49 14.67
N SER A 14 -7.41 4.62 15.19
CA SER A 14 -8.66 4.80 14.43
C SER A 14 -9.22 6.23 14.54
N THR A 15 -8.40 7.20 14.96
CA THR A 15 -8.78 8.59 15.22
C THR A 15 -8.36 9.52 14.08
N TYR A 16 -9.29 10.38 13.67
CA TYR A 16 -9.14 11.35 12.59
C TYR A 16 -9.48 12.76 13.04
N MET A 17 -8.80 13.75 12.48
CA MET A 17 -9.09 15.18 12.68
C MET A 17 -9.52 15.84 11.36
N PRO A 18 -10.44 16.81 11.41
CA PRO A 18 -10.79 17.59 10.24
C PRO A 18 -9.60 18.40 9.74
N GLY A 19 -9.29 18.29 8.45
CA GLY A 19 -8.36 19.17 7.77
C GLY A 19 -8.91 20.60 7.62
N PRO A 20 -8.07 21.56 7.21
CA PRO A 20 -8.49 22.95 7.02
C PRO A 20 -9.72 23.05 6.10
N GLY A 21 -10.77 23.74 6.57
CA GLY A 21 -12.01 23.92 5.81
C GLY A 21 -13.02 22.76 5.87
N SER A 22 -12.71 21.65 6.56
CA SER A 22 -13.59 20.48 6.68
C SER A 22 -14.29 20.42 8.05
N GLY A 23 -15.07 21.46 8.39
CA GLY A 23 -15.84 21.51 9.64
C GLY A 23 -16.95 20.44 9.70
N PRO A 24 -17.43 20.09 10.91
CA PRO A 24 -18.51 19.13 11.08
C PRO A 24 -19.84 19.66 10.49
N GLN A 25 -20.63 18.74 9.94
CA GLN A 25 -21.96 18.92 9.35
C GLN A 25 -22.97 18.04 10.10
N ASP A 26 -24.21 18.50 10.26
CA ASP A 26 -25.27 17.68 10.86
C ASP A 26 -25.63 16.46 10.01
N ILE A 27 -25.88 15.34 10.68
CA ILE A 27 -26.33 14.09 10.06
C ILE A 27 -27.33 13.37 10.98
N GLN A 28 -28.32 12.73 10.38
CA GLN A 28 -29.15 11.76 11.08
C GLN A 28 -28.45 10.40 11.05
N ALA A 29 -27.96 9.96 12.21
CA ALA A 29 -27.35 8.66 12.39
C ALA A 29 -28.14 7.84 13.43
N SER A 30 -28.21 6.53 13.24
CA SER A 30 -28.81 5.59 14.18
C SER A 30 -27.73 4.73 14.85
N VAL A 31 -27.86 4.51 16.16
CA VAL A 31 -26.94 3.65 16.91
C VAL A 31 -27.51 2.23 16.99
N ALA A 32 -26.70 1.23 16.66
CA ALA A 32 -27.01 -0.19 16.86
C ALA A 32 -26.29 -0.69 18.13
N PRO A 33 -27.00 -0.90 19.26
CA PRO A 33 -26.36 -1.35 20.49
C PRO A 33 -25.94 -2.82 20.42
N GLY A 34 -24.81 -3.16 21.03
CA GLY A 34 -24.29 -4.54 21.09
C GLY A 34 -23.56 -5.01 19.84
N THR A 35 -23.40 -4.16 18.82
CA THR A 35 -22.63 -4.47 17.61
C THR A 35 -21.33 -3.67 17.58
N LEU A 36 -20.25 -4.27 17.06
CA LEU A 36 -18.99 -3.59 16.77
C LEU A 36 -18.80 -3.54 15.26
N GLU A 37 -18.33 -2.40 14.75
CA GLU A 37 -17.98 -2.26 13.34
C GLU A 37 -16.70 -3.07 13.04
N GLY A 38 -16.80 -3.96 12.04
CA GLY A 38 -15.67 -4.75 11.57
C GLY A 38 -14.82 -3.97 10.56
N SER A 39 -13.60 -4.43 10.32
CA SER A 39 -12.76 -3.87 9.26
C SER A 39 -13.39 -4.12 7.88
N ASN A 40 -13.29 -3.12 7.01
CA ASN A 40 -13.68 -3.23 5.60
C ASN A 40 -12.60 -3.93 4.72
N VAL A 41 -11.54 -4.48 5.34
CA VAL A 41 -10.40 -5.10 4.66
C VAL A 41 -10.60 -6.61 4.53
N ARG A 42 -10.29 -7.15 3.35
CA ARG A 42 -10.34 -8.60 3.08
C ARG A 42 -8.94 -9.20 3.12
N VAL A 43 -8.55 -9.72 4.28
CA VAL A 43 -7.19 -10.23 4.58
C VAL A 43 -6.62 -11.15 3.49
N VAL A 44 -7.41 -12.08 2.95
CA VAL A 44 -6.95 -13.02 1.90
C VAL A 44 -6.54 -12.29 0.62
N HIS A 45 -7.28 -11.25 0.24
CA HIS A 45 -6.98 -10.46 -0.95
C HIS A 45 -5.69 -9.66 -0.76
N GLU A 46 -5.56 -8.97 0.36
CA GLU A 46 -4.36 -8.19 0.71
C GLU A 46 -3.11 -9.08 0.75
N MET A 47 -3.22 -10.30 1.26
CA MET A 47 -2.11 -11.25 1.27
C MET A 47 -1.70 -11.68 -0.14
N ILE A 48 -2.64 -11.81 -1.07
CA ILE A 48 -2.34 -12.14 -2.47
C ILE A 48 -1.59 -10.98 -3.12
N GLU A 49 -2.04 -9.74 -2.93
CA GLU A 49 -1.35 -8.55 -3.47
C GLU A 49 0.08 -8.42 -2.91
N MET A 50 0.26 -8.72 -1.62
CA MET A 50 1.59 -8.77 -1.01
C MET A 50 2.47 -9.86 -1.65
N ILE A 51 1.93 -11.06 -1.90
CA ILE A 51 2.66 -12.15 -2.55
C ILE A 51 3.04 -11.79 -3.99
N GLU A 52 2.14 -11.15 -4.73
CA GLU A 52 2.40 -10.68 -6.08
C GLU A 52 3.55 -9.67 -6.10
N THR A 53 3.49 -8.67 -5.23
CA THR A 53 4.54 -7.65 -5.07
C THR A 53 5.89 -8.29 -4.70
N MET A 54 5.90 -9.27 -3.79
CA MET A 54 7.14 -9.99 -3.43
C MET A 54 7.73 -10.77 -4.61
N ARG A 55 6.89 -11.46 -5.39
CA ARG A 55 7.34 -12.20 -6.58
C ARG A 55 7.90 -11.28 -7.65
N GLU A 56 7.27 -10.13 -7.85
CA GLU A 56 7.74 -9.10 -8.78
C GLU A 56 9.11 -8.58 -8.35
N PHE A 57 9.28 -8.27 -7.06
CA PHE A 57 10.57 -7.86 -6.51
C PHE A 57 11.66 -8.92 -6.69
N GLU A 58 11.38 -10.20 -6.41
CA GLU A 58 12.33 -11.29 -6.65
C GLU A 58 12.70 -11.42 -8.14
N ALA A 59 11.74 -11.24 -9.05
CA ALA A 59 11.98 -11.29 -10.48
C ALA A 59 12.93 -10.15 -10.91
N TYR A 60 12.70 -8.92 -10.41
CA TYR A 60 13.61 -7.79 -10.65
C TYR A 60 15.03 -8.08 -10.13
N GLN A 61 15.16 -8.63 -8.93
CA GLN A 61 16.46 -9.02 -8.38
C GLN A 61 17.19 -10.07 -9.23
N LYS A 62 16.46 -11.07 -9.75
CA LYS A 62 17.03 -12.08 -10.65
C LYS A 62 17.49 -11.47 -11.97
N MET A 63 16.70 -10.58 -12.55
CA MET A 63 17.07 -9.88 -13.80
C MET A 63 18.32 -9.03 -13.63
N ILE A 64 18.45 -8.29 -12.53
CA ILE A 64 19.66 -7.50 -12.21
C ILE A 64 20.89 -8.42 -12.15
N ARG A 65 20.80 -9.55 -11.43
CA ARG A 65 21.92 -10.51 -11.33
C ARG A 65 22.29 -11.10 -12.68
N ALA A 66 21.30 -11.44 -13.51
CA ALA A 66 21.55 -11.96 -14.86
C ALA A 66 22.23 -10.91 -15.75
N PHE A 67 21.83 -9.65 -15.65
CA PHE A 67 22.46 -8.54 -16.36
C PHE A 67 23.91 -8.32 -15.91
N ASP A 68 24.17 -8.34 -14.60
CA ASP A 68 25.52 -8.22 -14.05
C ASP A 68 26.43 -9.38 -14.47
N GLU A 69 25.91 -10.61 -14.49
CA GLU A 69 26.66 -11.77 -14.95
C GLU A 69 26.98 -11.68 -16.45
N SER A 70 26.00 -11.28 -17.27
CA SER A 70 26.20 -11.07 -18.71
C SER A 70 27.25 -9.99 -18.97
N SER A 71 27.18 -8.88 -18.25
CA SER A 71 28.14 -7.78 -18.35
C SER A 71 29.55 -8.21 -17.97
N ARG A 72 29.68 -9.02 -16.91
CA ARG A 72 30.97 -9.57 -16.47
C ARG A 72 31.58 -10.51 -17.51
N LYS A 73 30.78 -11.38 -18.13
CA LYS A 73 31.23 -12.28 -19.20
C LYS A 73 31.72 -11.49 -20.42
N ALA A 74 30.95 -10.51 -20.88
CA ALA A 74 31.33 -9.66 -22.00
C ALA A 74 32.66 -8.92 -21.75
N THR A 75 32.84 -8.33 -20.57
CA THR A 75 34.09 -7.63 -20.22
C THR A 75 35.28 -8.60 -20.14
N ASN A 76 35.11 -9.78 -19.55
CA ASN A 76 36.17 -10.76 -19.41
C ASN A 76 36.58 -11.39 -20.75
N GLU A 77 35.65 -11.57 -21.69
CA GLU A 77 35.97 -12.08 -23.03
C GLU A 77 36.69 -11.05 -23.90
N ILE A 78 36.37 -9.76 -23.77
CA ILE A 78 37.09 -8.67 -24.48
C ILE A 78 38.51 -8.47 -23.90
N GLY A 79 38.71 -8.69 -22.60
CA GLY A 79 40.03 -8.62 -21.96
C GLY A 79 40.98 -9.79 -22.28
N ARG A 80 40.52 -10.81 -23.03
CA ARG A 80 41.32 -11.98 -23.43
C ARG A 80 41.73 -11.94 -24.90
N ILE A 81 42.14 -10.76 -25.38
CA ILE A 81 42.81 -10.52 -26.67
C ILE A 81 44.11 -9.76 -26.38
#